data_AF-A0AB73I0A7-F1
#
_entry.id   AF-A0AB73I0A7-F1
#
_cell.length_a   1.000
_cell.length_b   1.000
_cell.length_c   1.000
_cell.angle_alpha   90.00
_cell.angle_beta   90.00
_cell.angle_gamma   90.00
#
_symmetry.space_group_name_H-M   'P 1'
#
loop_
_entity.id
_entity.type
_entity.pdbx_description
1 polymer ?
#
loop_
_entity_poly.entity_id
_entity_poly.type
_entity_poly.pdbx_seq_one_letter_code
_entity_poly.pdbx_strand_id
1 'polypeptide(L)'
;MTILIYAVIGLSIAAVVIAYNAIRIRRLRRRGLYPEPGQATMQHVKSLISTGNKSLAIRVYREIHSVSLKQAKQAIENIVNAA
;
A
#
# COMPACT_ATOMS: atom_id res chain seq x y z
N MET A 1 -36.52 2.55 10.32
CA MET A 1 -35.99 1.20 10.01
C MET A 1 -34.98 1.22 8.86
N THR A 2 -35.30 1.87 7.73
CA THR A 2 -34.40 2.02 6.56
C THR A 2 -33.04 2.68 6.88
N ILE A 3 -33.02 3.78 7.62
CA ILE A 3 -31.78 4.49 8.01
C ILE A 3 -30.83 3.57 8.80
N LEU A 4 -31.39 2.75 9.70
CA LEU A 4 -30.63 1.78 10.51
C LEU A 4 -29.97 0.70 9.64
N ILE A 5 -30.67 0.23 8.61
CA ILE A 5 -30.14 -0.76 7.66
C ILE A 5 -28.95 -0.19 6.88
N TYR A 6 -29.06 1.04 6.36
CA TYR A 6 -27.94 1.68 5.64
C TYR A 6 -26.74 1.93 6.55
N ALA A 7 -26.97 2.31 7.80
CA ALA A 7 -25.89 2.51 8.78
C ALA A 7 -25.13 1.19 9.05
N VAL A 8 -25.85 0.09 9.24
CA VAL A 8 -25.25 -1.24 9.48
C VAL A 8 -24.49 -1.73 8.25
N ILE A 9 -25.05 -1.55 7.05
CA ILE A 9 -24.37 -1.92 5.78
C ILE A 9 -23.08 -1.12 5.63
N GLY A 10 -23.13 0.20 5.85
CA GLY A 10 -21.96 1.07 5.79
C GLY A 10 -20.86 0.64 6.77
N LEU A 11 -21.24 0.36 8.03
CA LEU A 11 -20.32 -0.13 9.06
C LEU A 11 -19.68 -1.47 8.67
N SER A 12 -20.48 -2.40 8.13
CA SER A 12 -20.02 -3.71 7.70
C SER A 12 -19.04 -3.63 6.54
N ILE A 13 -19.32 -2.80 5.53
CA ILE A 13 -18.41 -2.56 4.40
C ILE A 13 -17.10 -1.94 4.89
N ALA A 14 -17.17 -0.92 5.75
CA ALA A 14 -16.00 -0.28 6.32
C ALA A 14 -15.13 -1.28 7.11
N ALA A 15 -15.76 -2.13 7.94
CA ALA A 15 -15.06 -3.17 8.69
C ALA A 15 -14.34 -4.17 7.77
N VAL A 16 -15.00 -4.62 6.69
CA VAL A 16 -14.40 -5.52 5.69
C VAL A 16 -13.22 -4.85 4.99
N VAL A 17 -13.33 -3.57 4.60
CA VAL A 17 -12.24 -2.83 3.94
C VAL A 17 -11.04 -2.68 4.87
N ILE A 18 -11.26 -2.33 6.14
CA ILE A 18 -10.19 -2.21 7.14
C ILE A 18 -9.51 -3.56 7.36
N ALA A 19 -10.29 -4.63 7.56
CA ALA A 19 -9.79 -5.98 7.74
C ALA A 19 -8.99 -6.44 6.50
N TYR A 20 -9.52 -6.22 5.29
CA TYR A 20 -8.85 -6.57 4.06
C TYR A 20 -7.50 -5.85 3.92
N ASN A 21 -7.46 -4.54 4.19
CA ASN A 21 -6.22 -3.75 4.14
C ASN A 21 -5.20 -4.22 5.19
N ALA A 22 -5.64 -4.49 6.42
CA ALA A 22 -4.77 -4.99 7.49
C ALA A 22 -4.22 -6.38 7.17
N ILE A 23 -5.07 -7.30 6.70
CA ILE A 23 -4.68 -8.65 6.31
C ILE A 23 -3.70 -8.60 5.13
N ARG A 24 -3.95 -7.75 4.13
CA ARG A 24 -3.08 -7.61 2.96
C ARG A 24 -1.67 -7.15 3.34
N ILE A 25 -1.54 -6.12 4.19
CA ILE A 25 -0.21 -5.64 4.65
C ILE A 25 0.48 -6.72 5.49
N ARG A 26 -0.24 -7.40 6.39
CA ARG A 26 0.31 -8.50 7.20
C ARG A 26 0.82 -9.64 6.32
N ARG A 27 0.09 -10.00 5.26
CA ARG A 27 0.53 -11.03 4.29
C ARG A 27 1.81 -10.62 3.57
N LEU A 28 1.91 -9.36 3.13
CA LEU A 28 3.10 -8.86 2.44
C LEU A 28 4.33 -8.80 3.36
N ARG A 29 4.15 -8.42 4.63
CA ARG A 29 5.20 -8.45 5.66
C ARG A 29 5.69 -9.88 5.93
N ARG A 30 4.78 -10.84 6.11
CA ARG A 30 5.15 -12.26 6.30
C ARG A 30 5.93 -12.84 5.14
N ARG A 31 5.69 -12.36 3.92
CA ARG A 31 6.44 -12.78 2.72
C ARG A 31 7.77 -12.03 2.56
N GLY A 32 8.09 -11.06 3.41
CA GLY A 32 9.27 -10.20 3.29
C GLY A 32 9.20 -9.16 2.18
N LEU A 33 8.02 -8.92 1.58
CA LEU A 33 7.86 -7.95 0.49
C LEU A 33 7.66 -6.51 0.99
N TYR A 34 7.12 -6.34 2.18
CA TYR A 34 6.84 -5.02 2.76
C TYR A 34 7.69 -4.83 4.02
N PRO A 35 8.53 -3.79 4.10
CA PRO A 35 9.45 -3.59 5.21
C PRO A 35 8.76 -3.16 6.50
N GLU A 36 9.45 -3.34 7.62
CA GLU A 36 9.13 -2.62 8.85
C GLU A 36 9.54 -1.15 8.72
N PRO A 37 8.84 -0.23 9.43
CA PRO A 37 9.23 1.18 9.44
C PRO A 37 10.71 1.35 9.84
N GLY A 38 11.47 2.10 9.05
CA GLY A 38 12.91 2.31 9.21
C GLY A 38 13.80 1.29 8.49
N GLN A 39 13.23 0.22 7.92
CA GLN A 39 13.96 -0.81 7.16
C GLN A 39 13.64 -0.77 5.66
N ALA A 40 13.07 0.33 5.18
CA ALA A 40 12.74 0.51 3.77
C ALA A 40 14.01 0.52 2.90
N THR A 41 13.99 -0.26 1.81
CA THR A 41 15.10 -0.31 0.84
C THR A 41 14.56 -0.30 -0.58
N MET A 42 15.40 0.08 -1.53
CA MET A 42 15.01 0.12 -2.94
C MET A 42 14.66 -1.27 -3.49
N GLN A 43 15.18 -2.34 -2.89
CA GLN A 43 14.80 -3.71 -3.24
C GLN A 43 13.33 -3.98 -2.90
N HIS A 44 12.84 -3.54 -1.73
CA HIS A 44 11.43 -3.63 -1.38
C HIS A 44 10.55 -2.86 -2.37
N VAL A 45 10.99 -1.67 -2.81
CA VAL A 45 10.28 -0.89 -3.84
C VAL A 45 10.13 -1.70 -5.13
N LYS A 46 11.22 -2.28 -5.64
CA LYS A 46 11.20 -3.10 -6.86
C LYS A 46 10.31 -4.34 -6.72
N SER A 47 10.40 -5.05 -5.59
CA SER A 47 9.54 -6.21 -5.31
C SER A 47 8.06 -5.85 -5.20
N LEU A 48 7.73 -4.68 -4.65
CA LEU A 48 6.35 -4.20 -4.59
C LEU A 48 5.84 -3.79 -5.97
N ILE A 49 6.69 -3.22 -6.83
CA ILE A 49 6.34 -2.92 -8.21
C ILE A 49 6.05 -4.21 -9.00
N SER A 50 6.95 -5.20 -8.94
CA SER A 50 6.81 -6.46 -9.69
C SER A 50 5.59 -7.29 -9.26
N THR A 51 5.16 -7.14 -8.02
CA THR A 51 3.95 -7.80 -7.49
C THR A 51 2.67 -6.96 -7.64
N GLY A 52 2.70 -5.86 -8.40
CA GLY A 52 1.54 -5.01 -8.67
C GLY A 52 1.10 -4.13 -7.49
N ASN A 53 1.89 -4.06 -6.41
CA ASN A 53 1.60 -3.29 -5.21
C ASN A 53 2.12 -1.84 -5.30
N LYS A 54 1.83 -1.14 -6.41
CA LYS A 54 2.37 0.22 -6.72
C LYS A 54 2.15 1.24 -5.60
N SER A 55 0.97 1.26 -4.97
CA SER A 55 0.67 2.21 -3.89
C SER A 55 1.57 2.02 -2.66
N LEU A 56 1.91 0.76 -2.35
CA LEU A 56 2.85 0.45 -1.26
C LEU A 56 4.28 0.77 -1.67
N ALA A 57 4.65 0.54 -2.93
CA ALA A 57 5.96 0.95 -3.45
C ALA A 57 6.17 2.47 -3.31
N ILE A 58 5.14 3.29 -3.61
CA ILE A 58 5.17 4.75 -3.39
C ILE A 58 5.41 5.09 -1.91
N ARG A 59 4.73 4.40 -0.99
CA ARG A 59 4.92 4.63 0.45
C ARG A 59 6.36 4.32 0.89
N VAL A 60 6.89 3.16 0.49
CA VAL A 60 8.27 2.75 0.79
C VAL A 60 9.28 3.72 0.15
N TYR A 61 9.04 4.16 -1.08
CA TYR A 61 9.91 5.13 -1.76
C TYR A 61 9.95 6.49 -1.02
N ARG A 62 8.80 6.95 -0.51
CA ARG A 62 8.74 8.18 0.30
C ARG A 62 9.47 8.05 1.63
N GLU A 63 9.49 6.87 2.22
CA GLU A 63 10.22 6.60 3.45
C GLU A 63 11.74 6.68 3.24
N ILE A 64 12.22 6.21 2.08
CA ILE A 64 13.64 6.25 1.72
C ILE A 64 14.10 7.67 1.34
N HIS A 65 13.30 8.38 0.55
CA HIS A 65 13.72 9.63 -0.10
C HIS A 65 13.10 10.90 0.51
N SER A 66 12.18 10.77 1.47
CA SER A 66 11.49 11.90 2.12
C SER A 66 10.87 12.90 1.12
N VAL A 67 10.34 12.40 0.00
CA VAL A 67 9.76 13.22 -1.07
C VAL A 67 8.24 13.38 -0.95
N SER A 68 7.72 14.36 -1.68
CA SER A 68 6.27 14.56 -1.83
C SER A 68 5.59 13.36 -2.49
N LEU A 69 4.28 13.22 -2.28
CA LEU A 69 3.48 12.16 -2.91
C LEU A 69 3.54 12.21 -4.43
N LYS A 70 3.51 13.43 -5.01
CA LYS A 70 3.58 13.64 -6.45
C LYS A 70 4.91 13.14 -7.02
N GLN A 71 6.03 13.52 -6.39
CA GLN A 71 7.37 13.10 -6.82
C GLN A 71 7.55 11.59 -6.70
N ALA A 72 7.09 10.98 -5.60
CA ALA A 72 7.18 9.53 -5.43
C ALA A 72 6.34 8.77 -6.46
N LYS A 73 5.12 9.24 -6.75
CA LYS A 73 4.28 8.64 -7.80
C LYS A 73 4.98 8.69 -9.16
N GLN A 74 5.51 9.85 -9.53
CA GLN A 74 6.26 10.04 -10.77
C GLN A 74 7.48 9.12 -10.85
N ALA A 75 8.26 9.02 -9.77
CA ALA A 75 9.44 8.16 -9.73
C ALA A 75 9.08 6.68 -9.93
N ILE A 76 8.01 6.22 -9.28
CA ILE A 76 7.54 4.83 -9.42
C ILE A 76 6.99 4.57 -10.82
N GLU A 77 6.25 5.51 -11.41
CA GLU A 77 5.76 5.39 -12.79
C GLU A 77 6.93 5.31 -13.78
N ASN A 78 7.96 6.12 -13.60
CA ASN A 78 9.17 6.06 -14.41
C ASN A 78 9.86 4.69 -14.29
N ILE A 79 9.97 4.12 -13.08
CA ILE A 79 10.55 2.79 -12.86
C ILE A 79 9.72 1.69 -13.53
N VAL A 80 8.39 1.79 -13.47
CA VAL A 80 7.48 0.82 -14.10
C VAL A 80 7.58 0.86 -15.62
N ASN A 81 7.70 2.05 -16.20
CA ASN A 81 7.72 2.23 -17.65
C ASN A 81 9.11 1.98 -18.26
N ALA A 82 10.16 1.90 -17.43
CA ALA A 82 11.54 1.61 -17.84
C ALA A 82 11.92 0.12 -17.71
N ALA A 83 11.01 -0.73 -17.22
CA ALA A 83 11.18 -2.17 -17.04
C ALA A 83 10.38 -2.95 -18.10
#